data_AF-A0A6N9V3F6-F1
#
_entry.id   AF-A0A6N9V3F6-F1
#
_cell.length_a   1.000
_cell.length_b   1.000
_cell.length_c   1.000
_cell.angle_alpha   90.00
_cell.angle_beta   90.00
_cell.angle_gamma   90.00
#
_symmetry.space_group_name_H-M   'P 1'
#
loop_
_entity.id
_entity.type
_entity.pdbx_description
1 polymer ?
#
loop_
_entity_poly.entity_id
_entity_poly.type
_entity_poly.pdbx_seq_one_letter_code
_entity_poly.pdbx_strand_id
1 'polypeptide(L)' 'PEDVVGMHFFNPAPAMKLVEVVRTVLTADDVHATVREVCAKIRKHPVDCGDRAGFIVNALLFPYLNNAVKM' A
#
# COMPACT_ATOMS: atom_id res chain seq x y z
N PRO A 1 -18.67 4.61 4.92
CA PRO A 1 -17.42 3.83 4.73
C PRO A 1 -16.64 4.25 3.46
N GLU A 2 -17.28 4.95 2.53
CA GLU A 2 -16.73 5.53 1.31
C GLU A 2 -15.47 6.39 1.54
N ASP A 3 -15.39 7.09 2.68
CA ASP A 3 -14.26 7.92 3.11
C ASP A 3 -13.09 7.14 3.73
N VAL A 4 -13.14 5.81 3.73
CA VAL A 4 -12.11 4.95 4.34
C VAL A 4 -11.21 4.35 3.25
N VAL A 5 -9.90 4.54 3.44
CA VAL A 5 -8.83 4.09 2.52
C VAL A 5 -7.59 3.70 3.33
N GLY A 6 -6.89 2.65 2.90
CA GLY A 6 -5.65 2.23 3.54
C GLY A 6 -4.44 2.95 2.96
N MET A 7 -3.54 3.40 3.84
CA MET A 7 -2.22 3.93 3.46
C MET A 7 -1.14 3.13 4.18
N HIS A 8 -0.51 2.18 3.48
CA HIS A 8 0.53 1.34 4.07
C HIS A 8 1.92 1.90 3.76
N PHE A 9 2.55 2.46 4.79
CA PHE A 9 3.93 2.94 4.75
C PHE A 9 4.90 1.82 5.19
N PHE A 10 6.13 1.90 4.70
CA PHE A 10 7.18 0.95 5.04
C PHE A 10 8.20 1.57 6.01
N ASN A 11 8.66 0.79 6.99
CA ASN A 11 9.58 1.25 8.01
C ASN A 11 11.04 1.30 7.48
N PRO A 12 11.81 2.38 7.70
CA PRO A 12 11.41 3.67 8.28
C PRO A 12 10.64 4.55 7.29
N ALA A 13 9.47 5.04 7.72
CA ALA A 13 8.56 5.80 6.87
C ALA A 13 9.20 7.03 6.20
N PRO A 14 10.11 7.80 6.82
CA PRO A 14 10.78 8.91 6.14
C PRO A 14 11.70 8.46 4.98
N ALA A 15 12.39 7.33 5.14
CA ALA A 15 13.38 6.83 4.19
C ALA A 15 12.76 6.05 3.02
N MET A 16 11.71 5.27 3.29
CA MET A 16 11.06 4.43 2.29
C MET A 16 10.17 5.27 1.35
N LYS A 17 10.31 5.07 0.03
CA LYS A 17 9.54 5.86 -0.96
C LYS A 17 8.14 5.28 -1.23
N LEU A 18 7.98 3.98 -1.12
CA LEU A 18 6.75 3.28 -1.48
C LEU A 18 5.63 3.52 -0.45
N VAL A 19 4.39 3.67 -0.94
CA VAL A 19 3.17 3.59 -0.15
C VAL A 19 2.17 2.73 -0.92
N GLU A 20 1.60 1.70 -0.29
CA GLU A 20 0.47 0.98 -0.90
C GLU A 20 -0.84 1.70 -0.53
N VAL A 21 -1.54 2.20 -1.55
CA VAL A 21 -2.87 2.81 -1.41
C VAL A 21 -3.90 1.71 -1.58
N VAL A 22 -4.48 1.28 -0.46
CA VAL A 22 -5.38 0.12 -0.40
C VAL A 22 -6.82 0.60 -0.52
N ARG A 23 -7.50 0.19 -1.60
CA ARG A 23 -8.92 0.49 -1.84
C ARG A 23 -9.78 -0.75 -1.66
N THR A 24 -10.93 -0.55 -1.01
CA THR A 24 -12.02 -1.53 -0.99
C THR A 24 -12.98 -1.27 -2.15
N VAL A 25 -13.95 -2.15 -2.36
CA VAL A 25 -15.05 -1.92 -3.33
C VAL A 25 -15.97 -0.77 -2.95
N LEU A 26 -15.92 -0.31 -1.69
CA LEU A 26 -16.76 0.77 -1.17
C LEU A 26 -16.03 2.12 -1.13
N THR A 27 -14.68 2.13 -1.23
CA THR A 27 -13.88 3.36 -1.18
C THR A 27 -14.17 4.22 -2.40
N ALA A 28 -14.54 5.49 -2.18
CA ALA A 28 -14.87 6.41 -3.26
C ALA A 28 -13.63 6.87 -4.03
N ASP A 29 -13.83 7.24 -5.30
CA ASP A 29 -12.73 7.61 -6.22
C ASP A 29 -12.08 8.95 -5.85
N ASP A 30 -12.84 9.88 -5.27
CA ASP A 30 -12.33 11.19 -4.80
C ASP A 30 -11.42 11.04 -3.57
N VAL A 31 -11.75 10.11 -2.66
CA VAL A 31 -10.92 9.73 -1.51
C VAL A 31 -9.60 9.12 -1.99
N HIS A 32 -9.67 8.23 -3.00
CA HIS A 32 -8.48 7.65 -3.63
C HIS A 32 -7.59 8.71 -4.29
N ALA A 33 -8.18 9.63 -5.04
CA ALA A 33 -7.47 10.76 -5.67
C ALA A 33 -6.79 11.65 -4.61
N THR A 34 -7.51 12.01 -3.55
CA THR A 34 -6.99 12.82 -2.43
C THR A 34 -5.76 12.17 -1.80
N VAL A 35 -5.79 10.86 -1.54
CA VAL A 35 -4.63 10.15 -0.99
C VAL A 35 -3.43 10.16 -1.93
N ARG A 36 -3.64 10.01 -3.24
CA ARG A 36 -2.54 10.09 -4.22
C ARG A 36 -1.90 11.47 -4.24
N GLU A 37 -2.70 12.53 -4.15
CA GLU A 37 -2.19 13.89 -4.02
C GLU A 37 -1.39 14.09 -2.73
N VAL A 38 -1.87 13.56 -1.61
CA VAL A 38 -1.13 13.58 -0.34
C VAL A 38 0.22 12.89 -0.52
N CYS A 39 0.26 11.69 -1.10
CA CYS A 39 1.49 10.95 -1.37
C CYS A 39 2.47 11.76 -2.22
N ALA A 40 2.00 12.45 -3.26
CA ALA A 40 2.82 13.34 -4.08
C ALA A 40 3.40 14.51 -3.26
N LYS A 41 2.58 15.18 -2.45
CA LYS A 41 3.00 16.29 -1.56
C LYS A 41 4.09 15.87 -0.58
N ILE A 42 4.00 14.65 -0.03
CA ILE A 42 5.01 14.10 0.89
C ILE A 42 6.15 13.35 0.18
N ARG A 43 6.26 13.48 -1.16
CA ARG A 43 7.32 12.88 -2.01
C ARG A 43 7.41 11.36 -1.87
N LYS A 44 6.26 10.70 -1.75
CA LYS A 44 6.10 9.25 -1.79
C LYS A 44 5.64 8.78 -3.16
N HIS A 45 5.84 7.50 -3.42
CA HIS A 45 5.45 6.82 -4.64
C HIS A 45 4.27 5.88 -4.33
N PRO A 46 3.02 6.31 -4.59
CA PRO A 46 1.85 5.50 -4.33
C PRO A 46 1.69 4.39 -5.38
N VAL A 47 1.33 3.19 -4.95
CA VAL A 47 0.87 2.09 -5.81
C VAL A 47 -0.52 1.64 -5.39
N ASP A 48 -1.39 1.36 -6.35
CA ASP A 48 -2.77 0.96 -6.06
C ASP A 48 -2.84 -0.52 -5.74
N CYS A 49 -3.54 -0.85 -4.66
CA CYS A 49 -3.75 -2.22 -4.21
C CYS A 49 -5.23 -2.43 -3.86
N GLY A 50 -5.79 -3.58 -4.25
CA GLY A 50 -7.08 -4.03 -3.72
C GLY A 50 -6.91 -4.56 -2.29
N ASP A 51 -7.97 -4.50 -1.49
CA ASP A 51 -7.97 -5.08 -0.15
C ASP A 51 -7.85 -6.61 -0.20
N ARG A 52 -6.70 -7.13 0.23
CA ARG A 52 -6.38 -8.56 0.30
C ARG A 52 -5.27 -8.81 1.31
N ALA A 53 -5.20 -10.03 1.82
CA ALA A 53 -4.14 -10.45 2.74
C ALA A 53 -2.75 -10.20 2.13
N GLY A 54 -1.94 -9.38 2.83
CA GLY A 54 -0.57 -9.07 2.43
C GLY A 54 -0.40 -8.04 1.32
N PHE A 55 -1.48 -7.41 0.83
CA PHE A 55 -1.44 -6.36 -0.20
C PHE A 55 -0.58 -6.75 -1.40
N ILE A 56 0.46 -5.98 -1.77
CA ILE A 56 1.40 -6.37 -2.83
C ILE A 56 2.69 -6.89 -2.20
N VAL A 57 3.35 -6.07 -1.38
CA VAL A 57 4.71 -6.36 -0.90
C VAL A 57 4.75 -7.58 0.00
N ASN A 58 3.87 -7.68 1.00
CA ASN A 58 3.90 -8.81 1.92
C ASN A 58 3.43 -10.11 1.25
N ALA A 59 2.48 -10.02 0.31
CA ALA A 59 2.04 -11.14 -0.49
C ALA A 59 3.17 -11.77 -1.32
N LEU A 60 4.16 -10.97 -1.74
CA LEU A 60 5.36 -11.44 -2.44
C LEU A 60 6.50 -11.83 -1.50
N LEU A 61 6.69 -11.08 -0.41
CA LEU A 61 7.79 -11.24 0.53
C LEU A 61 7.74 -12.59 1.26
N PHE A 62 6.59 -12.97 1.80
CA PHE A 62 6.50 -14.18 2.60
C PHE A 62 6.78 -15.47 1.80
N PRO A 63 6.22 -15.66 0.59
CA PRO A 63 6.62 -16.79 -0.26
C PRO A 63 8.12 -16.83 -0.58
N TYR A 64 8.72 -15.66 -0.84
CA TYR A 64 10.16 -15.55 -1.09
C TYR A 64 10.99 -16.01 0.14
N LEU A 65 10.66 -15.50 1.33
CA LEU A 65 11.34 -15.88 2.57
C LEU A 65 11.12 -17.36 2.91
N ASN A 66 9.90 -17.86 2.74
CA ASN A 66 9.57 -19.27 2.97
C ASN A 66 10.34 -20.20 2.03
N ASN A 67 10.61 -19.76 0.80
CA ASN A 67 11.47 -20.51 -0.12
C ASN A 67 12.93 -20.52 0.36
N ALA A 68 13.45 -19.36 0.79
CA ALA A 68 14.83 -19.25 1.29
C ALA A 68 15.09 -20.11 2.54
N VAL A 69 14.11 -20.27 3.43
CA VAL A 69 14.22 -21.14 4.62
C VAL A 69 14.21 -22.64 4.26
N LYS A 70 13.59 -23.01 3.14
CA LYS A 70 13.49 -24.42 2.69
C LYS A 70 14.73 -24.92 1.95
N MET A 71 15.55 -24.00 1.44
CA MET A 71 16.82 -24.32 0.75
C MET A 71 17.90 -24.72 1.75
#